data_AF-A0A818QM79-F1
#
_entry.id   AF-A0A818QM79-F1
#
_cell.length_a   1.000
_cell.length_b   1.000
_cell.length_c   1.000
_cell.angle_alpha   90.00
_cell.angle_beta   90.00
_cell.angle_gamma   90.00
#
_symmetry.space_group_name_H-M   'P 1'
#
loop_
_entity.id
_entity.type
_entity.pdbx_description
1 polymer ?
#
loop_
_entity_poly.entity_id
_entity_poly.type
_entity_poly.pdbx_seq_one_letter_code
_entity_poly.pdbx_strand_id
1 'polypeptide(L)'
;DLFKIKSLVNSNGIIHGKFGLRYELDQGNIQQEHIEYELINQLNKYKELTNGQLPKHIDGHQHIHVHPMIVEIIARLAKLYEINYIRTPYDQMIITYDI
;
A
#
# COMPACT_ATOMS: atom_id res chain seq x y z
N ASP A 1 6.90 -12.20 10.96
CA ASP A 1 7.37 -11.71 12.26
C ASP A 1 6.56 -10.47 12.61
N LEU A 2 5.67 -10.56 13.60
CA LEU A 2 4.76 -9.46 13.97
C LEU A 2 5.51 -8.23 14.48
N PHE A 3 6.72 -8.38 15.04
CA PHE A 3 7.51 -7.24 15.50
C PHE A 3 7.87 -6.31 14.34
N LYS A 4 8.08 -6.86 13.14
CA LYS A 4 8.45 -6.10 11.93
C LYS A 4 7.27 -5.42 11.23
N ILE A 5 6.05 -5.63 11.71
CA ILE A 5 4.84 -4.99 11.19
C ILE A 5 3.95 -4.48 12.32
N LYS A 6 4.46 -4.32 13.54
CA LYS A 6 3.63 -4.14 14.75
C LYS A 6 2.77 -2.89 14.67
N SER A 7 3.25 -1.82 14.03
CA SER A 7 2.45 -0.61 13.86
C SER A 7 1.34 -0.78 12.83
N LEU A 8 1.43 -1.74 11.91
CA LEU A 8 0.41 -1.95 10.86
C LEU A 8 -0.79 -2.78 11.33
N VAL A 9 -0.72 -3.34 12.53
CA VAL A 9 -1.72 -4.27 13.06
C VAL A 9 -2.22 -3.85 14.43
N ASN A 10 -3.48 -4.13 14.70
CA ASN A 10 -4.07 -3.93 16.01
C ASN A 10 -3.59 -4.99 17.03
N SER A 11 -4.12 -4.94 18.26
CA SER A 11 -3.80 -5.89 19.34
C SER A 11 -4.04 -7.36 19.00
N ASN A 12 -4.89 -7.64 18.01
CA ASN A 12 -5.21 -8.98 17.55
C ASN A 12 -4.33 -9.42 16.35
N GLY A 13 -3.36 -8.60 15.94
CA GLY A 13 -2.52 -8.88 14.77
C GLY A 13 -3.21 -8.65 13.43
N ILE A 14 -4.33 -7.91 13.40
CA ILE A 14 -5.12 -7.65 12.20
C ILE A 14 -4.85 -6.21 11.71
N ILE A 15 -4.69 -6.03 10.39
CA ILE A 15 -4.54 -4.69 9.79
C ILE A 15 -5.77 -3.83 10.07
N HIS A 16 -5.58 -2.53 10.33
CA HIS A 16 -6.58 -1.56 10.79
C HIS A 16 -7.78 -1.29 9.84
N GLY A 17 -7.98 -2.09 8.79
CA GLY A 17 -9.07 -1.92 7.81
C GLY A 17 -9.00 -0.58 7.05
N LYS A 18 -10.04 -0.24 6.28
CA LYS A 18 -10.06 0.92 5.36
C LYS A 18 -9.71 2.24 6.01
N PHE A 19 -10.47 2.55 7.06
CA PHE A 19 -10.48 3.84 7.72
C PHE A 19 -9.48 3.88 8.86
N GLY A 20 -9.32 2.77 9.59
CA GLY A 20 -8.36 2.70 10.67
C GLY A 20 -6.93 2.83 10.17
N LEU A 21 -6.56 2.16 9.05
CA LEU A 21 -5.18 2.30 8.54
C LEU A 21 -4.86 3.73 8.11
N ARG A 22 -5.82 4.43 7.49
CA ARG A 22 -5.68 5.86 7.15
C ARG A 22 -5.55 6.72 8.40
N TYR A 23 -6.43 6.50 9.37
CA TYR A 23 -6.37 7.21 10.64
C TYR A 23 -5.01 7.06 11.31
N GLU A 24 -4.49 5.84 11.45
CA GLU A 24 -3.17 5.62 12.07
C GLU A 24 -2.02 6.26 11.28
N LEU A 25 -2.09 6.25 9.95
CA LEU A 25 -1.11 6.95 9.09
C LEU A 25 -1.16 8.46 9.31
N ASP A 26 -2.38 9.04 9.33
CA ASP A 26 -2.61 10.47 9.53
C ASP A 26 -2.19 10.93 10.94
N GLN A 27 -2.32 10.06 11.95
CA GLN A 27 -1.83 10.30 13.30
C GLN A 27 -0.32 10.11 13.45
N GLY A 28 0.38 9.58 12.43
CA GLY A 28 1.81 9.29 12.51
C GLY A 28 2.16 8.08 13.39
N ASN A 29 1.18 7.20 13.67
CA ASN A 29 1.38 6.01 14.51
C ASN A 29 2.02 4.84 13.74
N ILE A 30 2.04 4.92 12.40
CA ILE A 30 2.64 3.91 11.54
C ILE A 30 4.12 4.21 11.29
N GLN A 31 4.98 3.24 11.55
CA GLN A 31 6.40 3.31 11.23
C GLN A 31 6.63 3.00 9.74
N GLN A 32 7.45 3.80 9.08
CA GLN A 32 7.73 3.68 7.65
C GLN A 32 8.40 2.34 7.32
N GLU A 33 9.28 1.88 8.20
CA GLU A 33 10.04 0.63 8.08
C GLU A 33 9.11 -0.59 8.07
N HIS A 34 8.01 -0.52 8.82
CA HIS A 34 7.01 -1.59 8.83
C HIS A 34 6.25 -1.66 7.49
N ILE A 35 5.89 -0.51 6.91
CA ILE A 35 5.25 -0.45 5.59
C ILE A 35 6.21 -1.02 4.53
N GLU A 36 7.46 -0.57 4.51
CA GLU A 36 8.47 -1.04 3.57
C GLU A 36 8.70 -2.55 3.69
N TYR A 37 8.85 -3.06 4.92
CA TYR A 37 9.00 -4.49 5.18
C TYR A 37 7.82 -5.31 4.66
N GLU A 38 6.59 -4.87 4.93
CA GLU A 38 5.39 -5.56 4.47
C GLU A 38 5.24 -5.52 2.94
N LEU A 39 5.48 -4.38 2.29
CA LEU A 39 5.44 -4.25 0.84
C LEU A 39 6.47 -5.15 0.15
N ILE A 40 7.70 -5.21 0.67
CA ILE A 40 8.74 -6.12 0.16
C ILE A 40 8.30 -7.57 0.31
N ASN A 41 7.68 -7.95 1.42
CA ASN A 41 7.16 -9.31 1.60
C ASN A 41 6.03 -9.64 0.64
N GLN A 42 5.11 -8.71 0.38
CA GLN A 42 4.05 -8.90 -0.61
C GLN A 42 4.62 -9.08 -2.02
N LEU A 43 5.63 -8.30 -2.41
CA LEU A 43 6.34 -8.46 -3.69
C LEU A 43 7.07 -9.81 -3.77
N ASN A 44 7.78 -10.20 -2.72
CA ASN A 44 8.45 -11.50 -2.66
C ASN A 44 7.45 -12.65 -2.73
N LYS A 45 6.31 -12.53 -2.05
CA LYS A 45 5.26 -13.55 -2.09
C LYS A 45 4.61 -13.63 -3.47
N TYR A 46 4.35 -12.50 -4.11
CA TYR A 46 3.89 -12.48 -5.50
C TYR A 46 4.88 -13.21 -6.41
N LYS A 47 6.18 -12.91 -6.28
CA LYS A 47 7.24 -13.54 -7.06
C LYS A 47 7.30 -15.05 -6.87
N GLU A 48 7.18 -15.52 -5.63
CA GLU A 48 7.10 -16.95 -5.28
C GLU A 48 5.92 -17.62 -5.98
N LEU A 49 4.73 -17.00 -5.91
CA LEU A 49 3.49 -17.55 -6.46
C LEU A 49 3.40 -17.48 -7.99
N THR A 50 4.19 -16.63 -8.63
CA THR A 50 4.18 -16.40 -10.09
C THR A 50 5.44 -16.92 -10.78
N ASN A 51 6.12 -17.88 -10.15
CA ASN A 51 7.27 -18.58 -10.73
C ASN A 51 8.42 -17.61 -11.10
N GLY A 52 8.69 -16.64 -10.23
CA GLY A 52 9.79 -15.68 -10.38
C GLY A 52 9.41 -14.34 -11.02
N GLN A 53 8.16 -14.15 -11.44
CA GLN A 53 7.71 -12.92 -12.09
C GLN A 53 7.45 -11.79 -11.09
N LEU A 54 7.66 -10.55 -11.52
CA LEU A 54 7.26 -9.35 -10.78
C LEU A 54 5.91 -8.85 -11.32
N PRO A 55 5.12 -8.16 -10.49
CA PRO A 55 3.86 -7.60 -10.96
C PRO A 55 4.13 -6.50 -11.99
N LYS A 56 3.32 -6.46 -13.06
CA LYS A 56 3.45 -5.41 -14.09
C LYS A 56 3.05 -4.01 -13.57
N HIS A 57 2.21 -3.97 -12.55
CA HIS A 57 1.73 -2.73 -11.94
C HIS A 57 1.50 -2.92 -10.44
N ILE A 58 1.46 -1.81 -9.70
CA ILE A 58 1.09 -1.76 -8.29
C ILE A 58 -0.27 -1.08 -8.15
N ASP A 59 -1.13 -1.65 -7.31
CA ASP A 59 -2.30 -0.99 -6.77
C ASP A 59 -2.41 -1.25 -5.26
N GLY A 60 -3.48 -0.76 -4.64
CA GLY A 60 -3.72 -0.96 -3.21
C GLY A 60 -5.18 -1.24 -2.91
N HIS A 61 -5.41 -2.19 -2.01
CA HIS A 61 -6.73 -2.46 -1.48
C HIS A 61 -7.35 -1.17 -0.91
N GLN A 62 -8.59 -0.88 -1.31
CA GLN A 62 -9.31 0.34 -0.92
C GLN A 62 -8.51 1.62 -1.18
N HIS A 63 -7.70 1.64 -2.24
CA HIS A 63 -6.89 2.77 -2.70
C HIS A 63 -5.86 3.27 -1.68
N ILE A 64 -5.41 2.42 -0.76
CA ILE A 64 -4.43 2.85 0.25
C ILE A 64 -3.08 3.25 -0.36
N HIS A 65 -2.77 2.73 -1.56
CA HIS A 65 -1.52 2.99 -2.29
C HIS A 65 -1.31 4.44 -2.72
N VAL A 66 -2.35 5.29 -2.68
CA VAL A 66 -2.23 6.74 -2.97
C VAL A 66 -2.08 7.61 -1.72
N HIS A 67 -2.08 7.02 -0.52
CA HIS A 67 -1.79 7.78 0.70
C HIS A 67 -0.36 8.36 0.62
N PRO A 68 -0.11 9.64 0.96
CA PRO A 68 1.18 10.30 0.73
C PRO A 68 2.41 9.52 1.25
N MET A 69 2.33 9.03 2.49
CA MET A 69 3.42 8.23 3.07
C MET A 69 3.64 6.89 2.34
N ILE A 70 2.58 6.26 1.84
CA ILE A 70 2.66 4.94 1.21
C ILE A 70 3.12 5.06 -0.24
N VAL A 71 2.60 6.04 -0.98
CA VAL A 71 2.95 6.23 -2.39
C VAL A 71 4.43 6.57 -2.57
N GLU A 72 5.03 7.28 -1.61
CA GLU A 72 6.47 7.56 -1.62
C GLU A 72 7.30 6.28 -1.53
N ILE A 73 6.96 5.37 -0.60
CA ILE A 73 7.64 4.08 -0.44
C ILE A 73 7.41 3.21 -1.66
N ILE A 74 6.17 3.13 -2.14
CA ILE A 74 5.81 2.39 -3.36
C ILE A 74 6.61 2.90 -4.55
N ALA A 75 6.77 4.20 -4.75
CA ALA A 75 7.52 4.77 -5.86
C ALA A 75 9.00 4.36 -5.83
N ARG A 76 9.63 4.36 -4.64
CA ARG A 76 11.01 3.88 -4.48
C ARG A 76 11.13 2.40 -4.80
N LEU A 77 10.23 1.57 -4.26
CA LEU A 77 10.24 0.13 -4.50
C LEU A 77 9.93 -0.20 -5.97
N ALA A 78 8.95 0.47 -6.58
CA ALA A 78 8.64 0.33 -7.99
C ALA A 78 9.86 0.59 -8.86
N LYS A 79 10.63 1.64 -8.56
CA LYS A 79 11.90 1.92 -9.24
C LYS A 79 12.94 0.82 -9.01
N LEU A 80 13.11 0.33 -7.78
CA LEU A 80 14.07 -0.71 -7.43
C LEU A 80 13.78 -2.04 -8.13
N TYR A 81 12.50 -2.40 -8.25
CA TYR A 81 12.03 -3.65 -8.84
C TYR A 81 11.62 -3.51 -10.32
N GLU A 82 11.89 -2.36 -10.95
CA GLU A 82 11.55 -2.08 -12.35
C GLU A 82 10.05 -2.27 -12.70
N ILE A 83 9.17 -1.95 -11.74
CA ILE A 83 7.72 -1.98 -11.92
C ILE A 83 7.26 -0.61 -12.44
N ASN A 84 6.83 -0.58 -13.70
CA ASN A 84 6.68 0.69 -14.43
C ASN A 84 5.33 1.40 -14.23
N TYR A 85 4.36 0.77 -13.57
CA TYR A 85 2.99 1.29 -13.49
C TYR A 85 2.46 1.27 -12.06
N ILE A 86 1.95 2.41 -11.59
CA ILE A 86 1.17 2.52 -10.36
C ILE A 86 -0.23 2.97 -10.77
N ARG A 87 -1.27 2.24 -10.36
CA ARG A 87 -2.65 2.53 -10.74
C ARG A 87 -3.10 3.86 -10.15
N THR A 88 -3.57 4.79 -10.98
CA THR A 88 -4.30 5.96 -10.48
C THR A 88 -5.75 5.56 -10.14
N PRO A 89 -6.27 5.87 -8.95
CA PRO A 89 -7.68 5.71 -8.66
C PRO A 89 -8.43 6.83 -9.41
N TYR A 90 -9.04 6.49 -10.53
CA TYR A 90 -9.86 7.41 -11.30
C TYR A 90 -11.31 7.29 -10.84
N ASP A 91 -11.82 8.31 -10.15
CA ASP A 91 -13.25 8.51 -9.92
C ASP A 91 -13.69 9.71 -10.77
N GLN A 92 -14.48 9.46 -11.81
CA GLN A 92 -15.20 10.51 -12.52
C GLN A 92 -16.33 11.00 -11.61
N MET A 93 -16.08 12.05 -10.82
CA MET A 93 -17.18 12.89 -10.36
C MET A 93 -17.67 13.71 -11.56
N ILE A 94 -18.62 13.15 -12.32
CA ILE A 94 -19.51 13.97 -13.13
C ILE A 94 -20.43 14.68 -12.14
N ILE A 95 -20.01 15.86 -11.67
CA ILE A 95 -20.94 16.80 -11.05
C ILE A 95 -21.74 17.38 -12.22
N THR A 96 -22.83 16.73 -12.62
CA THR A 96 -23.86 17.45 -13.38
C THR A 96 -24.46 18.47 -12.41
N TYR A 97 -24.10 19.74 -12.61
CA TYR A 97 -24.92 20.82 -12.10
C TYR A 97 -26.20 20.79 -12.93
N ASP A 98 -27.24 20.16 -12.40
CA ASP A 98 -28.60 20.45 -12.86
C ASP A 98 -28.92 21.87 -12.37
N ILE A 99 -28.89 22.81 -13.32
CA ILE A 99 -29.33 24.20 -13.18
C ILE A 99 -30.86 24.24 -13.10
#